data_AF-A0A933G6Y8-F1
#
_entry.id   AF-A0A933G6Y8-F1
#
_cell.length_a   1.000
_cell.length_b   1.000
_cell.length_c   1.000
_cell.angle_alpha   90.00
_cell.angle_beta   90.00
_cell.angle_gamma   90.00
#
_symmetry.space_group_name_H-M   'P 1'
#
loop_
_entity.id
_entity.type
_entity.pdbx_description
1 polymer ?
#
loop_
_entity_poly.entity_id
_entity_poly.type
_entity_poly.pdbx_seq_one_letter_code
_entity_poly.pdbx_strand_id
1 'polypeptide(L)'
;MMLFQQNESMAGRRDVFVQMVDAIDYVTPKTGLTLTVQMVKADGSEYAACGVSVTEVGAGTYRVRLAAADLDTLGGAMLKIGAAGAATQYVPAQIVRFLDEVHLAKAALVNARSHAIATGVDQIKDDDGTAVLRTITPTEANGVISVSVS
;
A
#
# COMPACT_ATOMS: atom_id res chain seq x y z
N MET A 1 -4.75 9.58 13.56
CA MET A 1 -5.01 8.69 12.42
C MET A 1 -3.68 8.48 11.70
N MET A 2 -3.20 7.25 11.58
CA MET A 2 -1.98 6.91 10.82
C MET A 2 -2.34 6.45 9.40
N LEU A 3 -1.42 6.61 8.46
CA LEU A 3 -1.60 6.20 7.06
C LEU A 3 -0.66 5.05 6.72
N PHE A 4 -1.19 4.04 6.03
CA PHE A 4 -0.42 2.90 5.55
C PHE A 4 -0.66 2.67 4.05
N GLN A 5 0.39 2.24 3.34
CA GLN A 5 0.24 1.75 1.97
C GLN A 5 -0.35 0.34 1.97
N GLN A 6 -1.28 0.10 1.05
CA GLN A 6 -1.76 -1.25 0.78
C GLN A 6 -0.61 -2.17 0.37
N ASN A 7 -0.53 -3.36 0.98
CA ASN A 7 0.50 -4.36 0.69
C ASN A 7 1.95 -3.82 0.77
N GLU A 8 2.21 -2.84 1.64
CA GLU A 8 3.54 -2.26 1.81
C GLU A 8 4.62 -3.34 1.95
N SER A 9 5.61 -3.33 1.07
CA SER A 9 6.65 -4.36 1.03
C SER A 9 7.78 -4.08 2.03
N MET A 10 8.09 -2.81 2.29
CA MET A 10 9.15 -2.41 3.21
C MET A 10 8.68 -2.49 4.65
N ALA A 11 9.25 -3.43 5.42
CA ALA A 11 8.80 -3.72 6.77
C ALA A 11 8.87 -2.53 7.74
N GLY A 12 9.85 -1.64 7.59
CA GLY A 12 9.97 -0.42 8.41
C GLY A 12 8.89 0.63 8.16
N ARG A 13 8.12 0.55 7.07
CA ARG A 13 7.01 1.47 6.77
C ARG A 13 5.69 1.03 7.40
N ARG A 14 5.65 -0.15 8.03
CA ARG A 14 4.48 -0.74 8.70
C ARG A 14 4.58 -0.68 10.23
N ASP A 15 5.44 0.19 10.75
CA ASP A 15 5.70 0.33 12.17
C ASP A 15 4.68 1.25 12.84
N VAL A 16 4.12 0.77 13.95
CA VAL A 16 3.27 1.51 14.89
C VAL A 16 4.02 1.61 16.20
N PHE A 17 4.22 2.82 16.69
CA PHE A 17 4.75 3.04 18.03
C PHE A 17 3.60 3.28 19.00
N VAL A 18 3.59 2.55 20.10
CA VAL A 18 2.54 2.62 21.13
C VAL A 18 3.17 2.74 22.50
N GLN A 19 2.61 3.62 23.32
CA GLN A 19 2.98 3.78 24.72
C GLN A 19 2.05 2.90 25.56
N MET A 20 2.62 1.96 26.31
CA MET A 20 1.90 1.15 27.28
C MET A 20 2.11 1.75 28.68
N VAL A 21 0.99 2.08 29.30
CA VAL A 21 0.91 2.66 30.65
C VAL A 21 0.08 1.77 31.56
N ASP A 22 0.23 1.92 32.86
CA ASP A 22 -0.53 1.15 33.84
C ASP A 22 -2.03 1.39 33.70
N ALA A 23 -2.79 0.29 33.80
CA ALA A 23 -4.25 0.35 33.68
C ALA A 23 -4.93 1.03 34.87
N ILE A 24 -4.22 1.20 36.00
CA ILE A 24 -4.74 1.84 37.21
C ILE A 24 -4.64 3.36 37.10
N ASP A 25 -3.46 3.87 36.73
CA ASP A 25 -3.16 5.31 36.76
C ASP A 25 -3.13 5.97 35.37
N TYR A 26 -3.11 5.18 34.29
CA TYR A 26 -3.04 5.63 32.90
C TYR A 26 -1.84 6.54 32.59
N VAL A 27 -0.79 6.54 33.42
CA VAL A 27 0.37 7.44 33.29
C VAL A 27 1.69 6.70 33.45
N THR A 28 1.79 5.75 34.39
CA THR A 28 3.06 5.06 34.69
C THR A 28 3.43 4.12 33.55
N PRO A 29 4.57 4.30 32.87
CA PRO A 29 4.97 3.42 31.77
C PRO A 29 5.26 2.00 32.24
N LYS A 30 4.87 1.00 31.44
CA LYS A 30 5.14 -0.42 31.74
C LYS A 30 6.01 -1.07 30.67
N THR A 31 7.10 -1.67 31.13
CA THR A 31 8.09 -2.40 30.35
C THR A 31 7.94 -3.92 30.53
N GLY A 32 8.60 -4.72 29.69
CA GLY A 32 8.59 -6.19 29.77
C GLY A 32 7.26 -6.87 29.42
N LEU A 33 6.37 -6.18 28.72
CA LEU A 33 5.03 -6.67 28.37
C LEU A 33 5.04 -7.51 27.09
N THR A 34 4.26 -8.60 27.12
CA THR A 34 3.83 -9.31 25.91
C THR A 34 2.54 -8.69 25.40
N LEU A 35 2.61 -8.00 24.26
CA LEU A 35 1.44 -7.33 23.68
C LEU A 35 0.60 -8.30 22.84
N THR A 36 -0.71 -8.23 23.04
CA THR A 36 -1.71 -8.80 22.14
C THR A 36 -2.15 -7.70 21.19
N VAL A 37 -1.93 -7.90 19.88
CA VAL A 37 -2.31 -6.95 18.84
C VAL A 37 -3.40 -7.57 17.98
N GLN A 38 -4.50 -6.86 17.87
CA GLN A 38 -5.63 -7.22 17.02
C GLN A 38 -5.98 -6.04 16.13
N MET A 39 -6.62 -6.30 15.00
CA MET A 39 -7.07 -5.26 14.09
C MET A 39 -8.45 -5.61 13.53
N VAL A 40 -9.26 -4.59 13.34
CA VAL A 40 -10.45 -4.64 12.49
C VAL A 40 -10.17 -3.84 11.23
N LYS A 41 -10.35 -4.49 10.07
CA LYS A 41 -10.20 -3.89 8.74
C LYS A 41 -11.53 -3.31 8.27
N ALA A 42 -11.54 -2.59 7.15
CA ALA A 42 -12.71 -1.88 6.65
C ALA A 42 -13.93 -2.80 6.38
N ASP A 43 -13.69 -4.06 6.07
CA ASP A 43 -14.68 -5.11 5.80
C ASP A 43 -14.93 -6.06 6.99
N GLY A 44 -14.19 -5.88 8.09
CA GLY A 44 -14.29 -6.72 9.28
C GLY A 44 -15.35 -6.24 10.26
N SER A 45 -16.02 -7.18 10.92
CA SER A 45 -16.97 -6.89 12.01
C SER A 45 -16.36 -7.06 13.40
N GLU A 46 -15.17 -7.64 13.51
CA GLU A 46 -14.53 -8.01 14.77
C GLU A 46 -13.01 -7.79 14.73
N TYR A 47 -12.39 -7.68 15.92
CA TYR A 47 -10.94 -7.60 16.06
C TYR A 47 -10.31 -8.99 15.90
N ALA A 48 -9.62 -9.19 14.78
CA ALA A 48 -8.89 -10.43 14.50
C ALA A 48 -7.41 -10.31 14.89
N ALA A 49 -6.75 -11.44 15.15
CA ALA A 49 -5.32 -11.45 15.39
C ALA A 49 -4.54 -11.02 14.14
N CYS A 50 -3.44 -10.28 14.35
CA CYS A 50 -2.57 -9.80 13.28
C CYS A 50 -1.24 -10.57 13.24
N GLY A 51 -0.64 -10.64 12.05
CA GLY A 51 0.71 -11.16 11.87
C GLY A 51 1.76 -10.13 12.31
N VAL A 52 2.01 -9.98 13.62
CA VAL A 52 2.88 -8.91 14.12
C VAL A 52 4.22 -9.38 14.65
N SER A 53 5.18 -8.46 14.65
CA SER A 53 6.37 -8.54 15.51
C SER A 53 6.40 -7.34 16.44
N VAL A 54 6.65 -7.59 17.72
CA VAL A 54 6.67 -6.55 18.76
C VAL A 54 8.08 -6.47 19.34
N THR A 55 8.62 -5.26 19.42
CA THR A 55 9.91 -5.00 20.07
C THR A 55 9.72 -3.85 21.05
N GLU A 56 10.13 -4.06 22.30
CA GLU A 56 10.21 -2.97 23.25
C GLU A 56 11.36 -2.02 22.90
N VAL A 57 11.07 -0.72 22.88
CA VAL A 57 12.06 0.34 22.64
C VAL A 57 12.63 0.86 23.97
N GLY A 58 11.81 0.85 25.02
CA GLY A 58 12.13 1.32 26.37
C GLY A 58 11.10 2.31 26.88
N ALA A 59 11.12 2.60 28.19
CA ALA A 59 10.19 3.52 28.85
C ALA A 59 8.70 3.26 28.54
N GLY A 60 8.31 1.98 28.42
CA GLY A 60 6.96 1.55 28.06
C GLY A 60 6.55 1.80 26.60
N THR A 61 7.46 2.26 25.75
CA THR A 61 7.25 2.36 24.31
C THR A 61 7.53 1.02 23.63
N TYR A 62 6.59 0.59 22.79
CA TYR A 62 6.71 -0.61 21.97
C TYR A 62 6.60 -0.24 20.49
N ARG A 63 7.46 -0.85 19.68
CA ARG A 63 7.34 -0.87 18.22
C ARG A 63 6.58 -2.14 17.83
N VAL A 64 5.40 -1.95 17.27
CA VAL A 64 4.56 -3.00 16.68
C VAL A 64 4.71 -2.92 15.17
N ARG A 65 5.24 -3.96 14.57
CA ARG A 65 5.40 -4.06 13.12
C ARG A 65 4.37 -5.01 12.56
N LEU A 66 3.50 -4.49 11.70
CA LEU A 66 2.44 -5.25 11.03
C LEU A 66 3.02 -6.09 9.87
N ALA A 67 2.36 -7.19 9.53
CA ALA A 67 2.63 -7.93 8.30
C ALA A 67 2.03 -7.20 7.10
N ALA A 68 2.56 -7.48 5.90
CA ALA A 68 1.98 -6.94 4.67
C ALA A 68 0.51 -7.40 4.48
N ALA A 69 0.19 -8.63 4.87
CA ALA A 69 -1.17 -9.19 4.82
C ALA A 69 -2.15 -8.51 5.79
N ASP A 70 -1.67 -7.81 6.82
CA ASP A 70 -2.55 -7.01 7.68
C ASP A 70 -3.02 -5.73 6.96
N LEU A 71 -2.33 -5.31 5.90
CA LEU A 71 -2.57 -4.07 5.15
C LEU A 71 -3.09 -4.32 3.72
N ASP A 72 -3.71 -5.47 3.47
CA ASP A 72 -4.18 -5.86 2.14
C ASP A 72 -5.55 -5.26 1.77
N THR A 73 -6.27 -4.71 2.75
CA THR A 73 -7.65 -4.24 2.60
C THR A 73 -7.71 -2.72 2.67
N LEU A 74 -8.20 -2.07 1.62
CA LEU A 74 -8.30 -0.61 1.54
C LEU A 74 -9.39 -0.08 2.47
N GLY A 75 -9.13 1.08 3.07
CA GLY A 75 -10.10 1.80 3.89
C GLY A 75 -9.66 2.02 5.33
N GLY A 76 -10.62 2.33 6.19
CA GLY A 76 -10.39 2.56 7.61
C GLY A 76 -10.06 1.26 8.36
N ALA A 77 -9.20 1.37 9.36
CA ALA A 77 -8.87 0.28 10.25
C ALA A 77 -8.67 0.78 11.69
N MET A 78 -8.83 -0.10 12.66
CA MET A 78 -8.53 0.18 14.06
C MET A 78 -7.70 -0.95 14.63
N LEU A 79 -6.55 -0.60 15.21
CA LEU A 79 -5.76 -1.53 16.00
C LEU A 79 -6.22 -1.47 17.44
N LYS A 80 -6.30 -2.64 18.08
CA LYS A 80 -6.47 -2.81 19.52
C LYS A 80 -5.23 -3.50 20.06
N ILE A 81 -4.52 -2.82 20.95
CA ILE A 81 -3.26 -3.28 21.51
C ILE A 81 -3.43 -3.36 23.03
N GLY A 82 -3.32 -4.57 23.58
CA GLY A 82 -3.50 -4.83 25.00
C GLY A 82 -2.38 -5.66 25.59
N ALA A 83 -2.19 -5.54 26.90
CA ALA A 83 -1.30 -6.40 27.69
C ALA A 83 -1.79 -6.44 29.14
N ALA A 84 -1.45 -7.51 29.86
CA ALA A 84 -1.83 -7.66 31.25
C ALA A 84 -1.28 -6.50 32.10
N GLY A 85 -2.14 -5.89 32.91
CA GLY A 85 -1.78 -4.77 33.79
C GLY A 85 -1.49 -3.45 33.08
N ALA A 86 -1.69 -3.37 31.75
CA ALA A 86 -1.53 -2.14 30.98
C ALA A 86 -2.86 -1.69 30.35
N ALA A 87 -3.04 -0.38 30.21
CA ALA A 87 -4.21 0.18 29.54
C ALA A 87 -4.23 -0.21 28.06
N THR A 88 -5.37 -0.72 27.58
CA THR A 88 -5.54 -1.05 26.16
C THR A 88 -5.52 0.23 25.32
N GLN A 89 -4.73 0.22 24.25
CA GLN A 89 -4.60 1.33 23.31
C GLN A 89 -5.37 1.03 22.02
N TYR A 90 -6.08 2.02 21.52
CA TYR A 90 -6.80 1.96 20.25
C TYR A 90 -6.16 2.93 19.27
N VAL A 91 -5.68 2.42 18.14
CA VAL A 91 -4.92 3.22 17.18
C VAL A 91 -5.65 3.23 15.83
N PRO A 92 -6.26 4.36 15.43
CA PRO A 92 -6.94 4.46 14.16
C PRO A 92 -5.93 4.58 13.02
N ALA A 93 -6.14 3.78 11.98
CA ALA A 93 -5.32 3.73 10.78
C ALA A 93 -6.19 3.83 9.53
N GLN A 94 -5.58 4.24 8.42
CA GLN A 94 -6.20 4.24 7.12
C GLN A 94 -5.24 3.64 6.10
N ILE A 95 -5.71 2.61 5.41
CA ILE A 95 -4.96 1.89 4.39
C ILE A 95 -5.35 2.49 3.04
N VAL A 96 -4.36 3.01 2.32
CA VAL A 96 -4.54 3.72 1.06
C VAL A 96 -3.66 3.11 -0.03
N ARG A 97 -4.02 3.34 -1.29
CA ARG A 97 -3.06 3.23 -2.39
C ARG A 97 -2.31 4.55 -2.45
N PHE A 98 -0.98 4.53 -2.36
CA PHE A 98 -0.21 5.76 -2.56
C PHE A 98 -0.29 6.18 -4.03
N LEU A 99 -0.44 7.49 -4.23
CA LEU A 99 -0.63 8.07 -5.55
C LEU A 99 0.58 7.87 -6.46
N ASP A 100 1.80 7.72 -5.93
CA ASP A 100 3.00 7.63 -6.76
C ASP A 100 3.03 6.38 -7.65
N GLU A 101 2.57 5.23 -7.14
CA GLU A 101 2.44 4.01 -7.95
C GLU A 101 1.32 4.13 -8.98
N VAL A 102 0.21 4.76 -8.59
CA VAL A 102 -0.92 5.03 -9.50
C VAL A 102 -0.52 6.03 -10.59
N HIS A 103 0.28 7.04 -10.24
CA HIS A 103 0.76 8.06 -11.16
C HIS A 103 1.83 7.53 -12.10
N LEU A 104 2.75 6.68 -11.63
CA LEU A 104 3.74 6.05 -12.49
C LEU A 104 3.08 5.08 -13.48
N ALA A 105 2.14 4.25 -13.01
CA ALA A 105 1.35 3.39 -13.88
C ALA A 105 0.56 4.22 -14.90
N LYS A 106 -0.15 5.26 -14.45
CA LYS A 106 -0.89 6.17 -15.33
C LYS A 106 0.03 6.89 -16.33
N ALA A 107 1.20 7.36 -15.92
CA ALA A 107 2.15 8.02 -16.82
C ALA A 107 2.74 7.06 -17.85
N ALA A 108 2.90 5.77 -17.51
CA ALA A 108 3.34 4.74 -18.44
C ALA A 108 2.23 4.29 -19.41
N LEU A 109 0.97 4.33 -18.98
CA LEU A 109 -0.20 3.91 -19.77
C LEU A 109 -0.71 5.03 -20.67
N VAL A 110 -0.80 6.26 -20.15
CA VAL A 110 -1.25 7.44 -20.90
C VAL A 110 -0.27 7.74 -22.03
N ASN A 111 -0.75 7.65 -23.27
CA ASN A 111 0.03 7.79 -24.50
C ASN A 111 1.08 6.69 -24.71
N ALA A 112 0.86 5.49 -24.15
CA ALA A 112 1.68 4.34 -24.48
C ALA A 112 1.74 4.16 -26.00
N ARG A 113 2.95 4.00 -26.53
CA ARG A 113 3.20 3.67 -27.94
C ARG A 113 3.87 2.33 -28.04
N SER A 114 3.37 1.49 -28.94
CA SER A 114 4.05 0.27 -29.34
C SER A 114 4.55 0.40 -30.77
N HIS A 115 5.84 0.16 -30.96
CA HIS A 115 6.49 0.09 -32.27
C HIS A 115 6.79 -1.38 -32.59
N ALA A 116 6.26 -1.88 -33.70
CA ALA A 116 6.56 -3.21 -34.19
C ALA A 116 7.73 -3.14 -35.20
N ILE A 117 8.94 -3.51 -34.77
CA ILE A 117 10.18 -3.38 -35.57
C ILE A 117 10.06 -4.09 -36.93
N ALA A 118 9.46 -5.28 -36.97
CA ALA A 118 9.36 -6.08 -38.19
C ALA A 118 8.50 -5.43 -39.28
N THR A 119 7.54 -4.59 -38.92
CA THR A 119 6.60 -3.95 -39.84
C THR A 119 6.70 -2.43 -39.85
N GLY A 120 7.47 -1.83 -38.94
CA GLY A 120 7.56 -0.39 -38.73
C GLY A 120 6.26 0.26 -38.22
N VAL A 121 5.24 -0.54 -37.87
CA VAL A 121 3.92 -0.03 -37.47
C VAL A 121 3.99 0.55 -36.06
N ASP A 122 3.52 1.79 -35.93
CA ASP A 122 3.33 2.46 -34.64
C ASP A 122 1.87 2.47 -34.25
N GLN A 123 1.56 2.06 -33.03
CA GLN A 123 0.23 2.17 -32.45
C GLN A 123 0.26 3.10 -31.24
N ILE A 124 -0.63 4.09 -31.25
CA ILE A 124 -0.91 4.96 -30.11
C ILE A 124 -2.11 4.37 -29.39
N LYS A 125 -1.96 4.09 -28.11
CA LYS A 125 -3.01 3.50 -27.28
C LYS A 125 -3.67 4.55 -26.38
N ASP A 126 -4.84 4.21 -25.84
CA ASP A 126 -5.58 5.03 -24.89
C ASP A 126 -4.92 5.06 -23.50
N ASP A 127 -5.63 5.60 -22.52
CA ASP A 127 -5.16 5.77 -21.14
C ASP A 127 -5.11 4.47 -20.33
N ASP A 128 -5.62 3.35 -20.85
CA ASP A 128 -5.49 2.02 -20.24
C ASP A 128 -4.46 1.12 -20.96
N GLY A 129 -3.85 1.61 -22.05
CA GLY A 129 -2.81 0.90 -22.80
C GLY A 129 -3.32 -0.32 -23.58
N THR A 130 -4.64 -0.49 -23.70
CA THR A 130 -5.30 -1.62 -24.37
C THR A 130 -5.93 -1.17 -25.67
N ALA A 131 -6.75 -0.11 -25.67
CA ALA A 131 -7.41 0.33 -26.89
C ALA A 131 -6.42 1.07 -27.80
N VAL A 132 -6.36 0.70 -29.08
CA VAL A 132 -5.57 1.44 -30.08
C VAL A 132 -6.39 2.62 -30.57
N LEU A 133 -5.93 3.84 -30.25
CA LEU A 133 -6.55 5.07 -30.71
C LEU A 133 -6.17 5.40 -32.16
N ARG A 134 -4.91 5.11 -32.52
CA ARG A 134 -4.38 5.36 -33.87
C ARG A 134 -3.34 4.33 -34.24
N THR A 135 -3.34 3.93 -35.50
CA THR A 135 -2.29 3.12 -36.12
C THR A 135 -1.63 3.93 -37.23
N ILE A 136 -0.30 3.97 -37.22
CA ILE A 136 0.53 4.60 -38.24
C ILE A 136 1.28 3.48 -38.95
N THR A 137 1.00 3.27 -40.22
CA THR A 137 1.57 2.17 -41.01
C THR A 137 2.45 2.74 -42.12
N PRO A 138 3.77 2.55 -42.06
CA PRO A 138 4.64 2.83 -43.19
C PRO A 138 4.53 1.71 -44.23
N THR A 139 4.59 2.10 -45.50
CA THR A 139 4.69 1.19 -46.65
C THR A 139 5.77 1.71 -47.57
N GLU A 140 6.54 0.81 -48.19
CA GLU A 140 7.55 1.19 -49.18
C GLU A 140 7.18 0.57 -50.52
N ALA A 141 7.23 1.40 -51.56
CA ALA A 141 7.09 0.94 -52.93
C ALA A 141 7.92 1.84 -53.85
N ASN A 142 8.75 1.24 -54.70
CA ASN A 142 9.58 1.92 -55.70
C ASN A 142 10.48 3.02 -55.10
N GLY A 143 11.00 2.82 -53.90
CA GLY A 143 11.85 3.79 -53.19
C GLY A 143 11.08 4.94 -52.53
N VAL A 144 9.74 4.91 -52.55
CA VAL A 144 8.89 5.91 -51.89
C VAL A 144 8.27 5.28 -50.65
N ILE A 145 8.50 5.90 -49.49
CA ILE A 145 7.83 5.54 -48.24
C ILE A 145 6.55 6.35 -48.12
N SER A 146 5.42 5.65 -48.03
CA SER A 146 4.10 6.24 -47.77
C SER A 146 3.64 5.87 -46.37
N VAL A 147 3.13 6.85 -45.62
CA VAL A 147 2.64 6.65 -44.25
C VAL A 147 1.13 6.84 -44.24
N SER A 148 0.38 5.81 -43.83
CA SER A 148 -1.06 5.90 -43.62
C SER A 148 -1.38 5.97 -42.12
N VAL A 149 -2.43 6.72 -41.77
CA VAL A 149 -2.91 6.85 -40.40
C VAL A 149 -4.39 6.46 -40.37
N SER A 150 -4.74 5.51 -39.51
CA SER A 150 -6.10 5.05 -39.27
C SER A 150 -6.42 5.06 -37.78
#